data_AF-A0A660R322-F1
#
_entry.id   AF-A0A660R322-F1
#
_cell.length_a   1.000
_cell.length_b   1.000
_cell.length_c   1.000
_cell.angle_alpha   90.00
_cell.angle_beta   90.00
_cell.angle_gamma   90.00
#
_symmetry.space_group_name_H-M   'P 1'
#
loop_
_entity.id
_entity.type
_entity.pdbx_description
1 polymer ?
#
loop_
_entity_poly.entity_id
_entity_poly.type
_entity_poly.pdbx_seq_one_letter_code
_entity_poly.pdbx_strand_id
1 'polypeptide(L)'
;MKRFVLLALVLTLVLVMSGCFLFNRKPVVESIEISGTGNAVTLTLTLSDPDNDPLTVEIDWGDGSEKFSEENITTGTVDASHT
;
A
#
# COMPACT_ATOMS: atom_id res chain seq x y z
N MET A 1 -2.22 -38.81 19.27
CA MET A 1 -1.60 -38.51 17.96
C MET A 1 -2.58 -37.89 16.96
N LYS A 2 -3.72 -38.52 16.63
CA LYS A 2 -4.69 -37.96 15.64
C LYS A 2 -5.27 -36.58 15.99
N ARG A 3 -5.55 -36.32 17.27
CA ARG A 3 -6.10 -35.03 17.75
C ARG A 3 -5.08 -33.88 17.69
N PHE A 4 -3.81 -34.17 17.93
CA PHE A 4 -2.72 -33.18 17.84
C PHE A 4 -2.39 -32.84 16.39
N VAL A 5 -2.40 -33.82 15.49
CA VAL A 5 -2.24 -33.59 14.05
C VAL A 5 -3.40 -32.77 13.49
N LEU A 6 -4.63 -33.04 13.91
CA LEU A 6 -5.80 -32.25 13.50
C LEU A 6 -5.75 -30.81 14.01
N LEU A 7 -5.36 -30.60 15.27
CA LEU A 7 -5.16 -29.25 15.84
C LEU A 7 -4.07 -28.47 15.12
N ALA A 8 -2.94 -29.11 14.80
CA ALA A 8 -1.87 -28.48 14.03
C ALA A 8 -2.34 -28.10 12.62
N LEU A 9 -3.07 -28.99 11.94
CA LEU A 9 -3.57 -28.75 10.57
C LEU A 9 -4.62 -27.63 10.53
N VAL A 10 -5.51 -27.58 11.53
CA VAL A 10 -6.50 -26.49 11.69
C VAL A 10 -5.81 -25.17 12.03
N LEU A 11 -4.80 -25.17 12.92
CA LEU A 11 -4.04 -23.96 13.26
C LEU A 11 -3.28 -23.42 12.05
N THR A 12 -2.63 -24.30 11.28
CA THR A 12 -1.95 -23.89 10.04
C THR A 12 -2.94 -23.38 9.00
N LEU A 13 -4.11 -24.03 8.85
CA LEU A 13 -5.13 -23.58 7.92
C LEU A 13 -5.69 -22.19 8.31
N VAL A 14 -5.91 -21.95 9.61
CA VAL A 14 -6.33 -20.65 10.13
C VAL A 14 -5.25 -19.59 9.88
N LEU A 15 -3.98 -19.88 10.17
CA LEU A 15 -2.88 -18.93 9.92
C LEU A 15 -2.78 -18.54 8.43
N VAL A 16 -2.96 -19.51 7.52
CA VAL A 16 -2.92 -19.27 6.07
C VAL A 16 -4.15 -18.50 5.58
N MET A 17 -5.34 -18.82 6.10
CA MET A 17 -6.61 -18.20 5.67
C MET A 17 -6.88 -16.83 6.29
N SER A 18 -6.36 -16.56 7.49
CA SER A 18 -6.50 -15.27 8.19
C SER A 18 -5.57 -14.18 7.66
N GLY A 19 -4.72 -14.49 6.67
CA GLY A 19 -3.70 -13.55 6.19
C GLY A 19 -2.66 -13.21 7.26
N CYS A 20 -2.44 -14.10 8.24
CA CYS A 20 -1.36 -13.95 9.21
C CYS A 20 -0.06 -14.39 8.52
N PHE A 21 0.50 -13.51 7.70
CA PHE A 21 1.78 -13.76 7.05
C PHE A 21 2.87 -13.56 8.10
N LEU A 22 3.71 -14.59 8.30
CA LEU A 22 4.81 -14.55 9.26
C LEU A 22 5.92 -13.55 8.89
N PHE A 23 5.76 -12.83 7.78
CA PHE A 23 6.73 -11.90 7.22
C PHE A 23 5.99 -10.68 6.66
N ASN A 24 6.58 -9.50 6.87
CA ASN A 24 6.10 -8.26 6.28
C ASN A 24 6.16 -8.33 4.74
N ARG A 25 5.12 -7.84 4.08
CA ARG A 25 5.00 -7.76 2.63
C ARG A 25 5.12 -6.31 2.21
N LYS A 26 5.63 -6.12 1.00
CA LYS A 26 5.75 -4.77 0.43
C LYS A 26 4.37 -4.13 0.21
N PRO A 27 4.30 -2.79 0.22
CA PRO A 27 3.12 -2.08 -0.23
C PRO A 27 2.86 -2.29 -1.72
N VAL A 28 1.63 -1.99 -2.14
CA VAL A 28 1.15 -2.10 -3.52
C VAL A 28 0.54 -0.78 -3.95
N VAL A 29 0.98 -0.29 -5.12
CA VAL A 29 0.25 0.76 -5.85
C VAL A 29 -0.78 0.05 -6.74
N GLU A 30 -2.05 0.35 -6.51
CA GLU A 30 -3.19 -0.27 -7.18
C GLU A 30 -3.56 0.47 -8.46
N SER A 31 -3.56 1.81 -8.41
CA SER A 31 -3.79 2.65 -9.58
C SER A 31 -3.04 3.97 -9.50
N ILE A 32 -2.81 4.54 -10.68
CA ILE A 32 -2.24 5.86 -10.86
C ILE A 32 -3.13 6.56 -11.89
N GLU A 33 -3.75 7.66 -11.50
CA GLU A 33 -4.56 8.49 -12.37
C GLU A 33 -3.94 9.88 -12.47
N ILE A 34 -3.89 10.42 -13.68
CA ILE A 34 -3.38 11.78 -13.94
C ILE A 34 -4.53 12.59 -14.52
N SER A 35 -4.75 13.77 -13.95
CA SER A 35 -5.70 14.75 -14.48
C SER A 35 -5.06 16.13 -14.58
N GLY A 36 -5.72 17.04 -15.28
CA GLY A 36 -5.19 18.38 -15.57
C GLY A 36 -4.50 18.49 -16.94
N THR A 37 -4.22 19.72 -17.35
CA THR A 37 -3.61 20.04 -18.65
C THR A 37 -2.80 21.33 -18.55
N GLY A 38 -1.71 21.44 -19.31
CA GLY A 38 -0.86 22.62 -19.30
C GLY A 38 0.02 22.65 -18.05
N ASN A 39 0.01 23.76 -17.33
CA ASN A 39 0.86 24.01 -16.17
C ASN A 39 0.18 23.63 -14.84
N ALA A 40 -0.78 22.71 -14.85
CA ALA A 40 -1.44 22.25 -13.64
C ALA A 40 -1.87 20.80 -13.84
N VAL A 41 -1.27 19.91 -13.06
CA VAL A 41 -1.55 18.47 -13.09
C VAL A 41 -1.82 17.97 -11.68
N THR A 42 -2.68 16.97 -11.57
CA THR A 42 -2.95 16.23 -10.34
C THR A 42 -2.69 14.75 -10.58
N LEU A 43 -1.87 14.15 -9.72
CA LEU A 43 -1.63 12.72 -9.63
C LEU A 43 -2.46 12.15 -8.48
N THR A 44 -3.31 11.18 -8.78
CA THR A 44 -4.08 10.42 -7.79
C THR A 44 -3.52 9.00 -7.72
N LEU A 45 -3.00 8.61 -6.56
CA LEU A 45 -2.48 7.28 -6.29
C LEU A 45 -3.47 6.51 -5.43
N THR A 46 -3.85 5.30 -5.83
CA THR A 46 -4.48 4.33 -4.93
C THR A 46 -3.43 3.32 -4.49
N LEU A 47 -3.28 3.15 -3.18
CA LEU A 47 -2.25 2.30 -2.58
C LEU A 47 -2.77 1.57 -1.34
N SER A 48 -2.20 0.41 -1.09
CA SER A 48 -2.48 -0.40 0.09
C SER A 48 -1.22 -1.08 0.60
N ASP A 49 -1.20 -1.34 1.91
CA ASP A 49 -0.24 -2.25 2.52
C ASP A 49 -0.97 -3.54 2.90
N PRO A 50 -0.53 -4.70 2.38
CA PRO A 50 -1.20 -5.95 2.69
C PRO A 50 -1.21 -6.30 4.19
N ASP A 51 -0.21 -5.83 4.94
CA ASP A 51 -0.07 -6.05 6.39
C ASP A 51 -0.60 -4.86 7.20
N ASN A 52 -1.18 -3.86 6.51
CA ASN A 52 -1.78 -2.67 7.07
C ASN A 52 -0.76 -1.80 7.83
N ASP A 53 0.50 -1.88 7.42
CA ASP A 53 1.56 -0.99 7.90
C ASP A 53 1.35 0.45 7.35
N PRO A 54 1.72 1.50 8.10
CA PRO A 54 1.65 2.88 7.62
C PRO A 54 2.55 3.11 6.40
N LEU A 55 2.06 3.90 5.45
CA LEU A 55 2.73 4.17 4.19
C LEU A 55 3.30 5.59 4.12
N THR A 56 4.41 5.71 3.40
CA THR A 56 5.01 6.98 2.99
C THR A 56 4.97 7.05 1.47
N VAL A 57 4.50 8.18 0.94
CA VAL A 57 4.45 8.45 -0.50
C VAL A 57 5.33 9.66 -0.80
N GLU A 58 6.24 9.49 -1.77
CA GLU A 58 7.05 10.58 -2.34
C GLU A 58 6.80 10.64 -3.85
N ILE A 59 6.51 11.82 -4.37
CA ILE A 59 6.34 12.05 -5.82
C ILE A 59 7.37 13.08 -6.28
N ASP A 60 8.21 12.63 -7.22
CA ASP A 60 9.16 13.46 -7.94
C ASP A 60 8.57 13.86 -9.30
N TRP A 61 8.43 15.17 -9.53
CA TRP A 61 7.84 15.73 -10.76
C TRP A 61 8.83 15.75 -11.94
N GLY A 62 10.12 15.50 -11.68
CA GLY A 62 11.16 15.35 -12.71
C GLY A 62 11.66 16.64 -13.35
N ASP A 63 11.16 17.80 -12.94
CA ASP A 63 11.57 19.13 -13.42
C ASP A 63 12.58 19.82 -12.49
N GLY A 64 12.94 19.17 -11.38
CA GLY A 64 13.85 19.69 -10.36
C GLY A 64 13.17 20.55 -9.28
N SER A 65 11.83 20.64 -9.25
CA SER A 65 11.09 21.23 -8.14
C SER A 65 11.21 20.41 -6.86
N GLU A 66 10.66 20.95 -5.76
CA GLU A 66 10.48 20.16 -4.55
C GLU A 66 9.54 18.97 -4.80
N LYS A 67 9.83 17.86 -4.14
CA LYS A 67 9.02 16.64 -4.19
C LYS A 67 7.80 16.80 -3.28
N PHE A 68 6.69 16.19 -3.67
CA PHE A 68 5.58 15.97 -2.75
C PHE A 68 5.93 14.82 -1.80
N SER A 69 5.56 14.94 -0.52
CA SER A 69 5.75 13.89 0.47
C SER A 69 4.56 13.85 1.44
N GLU A 70 4.06 12.66 1.71
CA GLU A 70 3.03 12.41 2.71
C GLU A 70 3.34 11.11 3.48
N GLU A 71 3.15 11.13 4.80
CA GLU A 71 3.54 10.07 5.71
C GLU A 71 2.34 9.58 6.55
N ASN A 72 2.46 8.37 7.09
CA ASN A 72 1.44 7.73 7.93
C ASN A 72 0.10 7.53 7.22
N ILE A 73 0.14 7.32 5.90
CA ILE A 73 -1.05 7.00 5.11
C ILE A 73 -1.47 5.58 5.48
N THR A 74 -2.69 5.44 5.97
CA THR A 74 -3.21 4.15 6.42
C THR A 74 -4.12 3.49 5.40
N THR A 75 -4.72 4.24 4.46
CA THR A 75 -5.47 3.68 3.32
C THR A 75 -5.70 4.68 2.17
N GLY A 76 -5.91 4.12 0.98
CA GLY A 76 -6.97 4.55 0.04
C GLY A 76 -6.49 5.36 -1.13
N THR A 77 -6.22 6.64 -0.91
CA THR A 77 -5.95 7.58 -2.00
C THR A 77 -5.04 8.70 -1.53
N VAL A 78 -4.04 9.05 -2.35
CA VAL A 78 -3.20 10.25 -2.18
C VAL A 78 -3.35 11.11 -3.43
N ASP A 79 -3.69 12.38 -3.23
CA ASP A 79 -3.78 13.37 -4.30
C ASP A 79 -2.63 14.38 -4.17
N ALA A 80 -1.79 14.48 -5.20
CA ALA A 80 -0.72 15.45 -5.28
C ALA A 80 -0.90 16.33 -6.51
N SER A 81 -0.78 17.65 -6.34
CA SER A 81 -0.90 18.62 -7.44
C SER A 81 0.41 19.37 -7.66
N HIS A 82 0.70 19.71 -8.92
CA HIS A 82 1.92 20.42 -9.33
C HIS A 82 1.66 21.39 -10.48
N THR A 83 2.46 22.46 -10.55
CA THR A 83 2.34 23.54 -11.54
C THR A 83 3.67 24.00 -12.09
#